data_AF-A0A538MEX5-F1
#
_entry.id   AF-A0A538MEX5-F1
#
_cell.length_a   1.000
_cell.length_b   1.000
_cell.length_c   1.000
_cell.angle_alpha   90.00
_cell.angle_beta   90.00
_cell.angle_gamma   90.00
#
_symmetry.space_group_name_H-M   'P 1'
#
loop_
_entity.id
_entity.type
_entity.pdbx_description
1 polymer ?
#
loop_
_entity_poly.entity_id
_entity_poly.type
_entity_poly.pdbx_seq_one_letter_code
_entity_poly.pdbx_strand_id
1 'polypeptide(L)'
;MLAEGYDAEFFLHGTAVPLTPQDHVLALTTPDDDGLVEGVARAAEAEGIGVSRLPEPSPLPGVLAQIPLVARLHLLALRFATTRGQNPDTVITGHWDDPKLWSIGSPVAERPPAPTA
;
A
#
# COMPACT_ATOMS: atom_id res chain seq x y z
N MET A 1 -4.27 0.19 -13.51
CA MET A 1 -3.83 1.27 -12.59
C MET A 1 -2.91 0.62 -11.58
N LEU A 2 -1.72 1.17 -11.41
CA LEU A 2 -0.76 0.76 -10.39
C LEU A 2 -0.88 1.73 -9.21
N ALA A 3 -0.54 1.27 -8.02
CA ALA A 3 -0.51 2.08 -6.81
C ALA A 3 0.80 1.84 -6.09
N GLU A 4 1.34 2.90 -5.49
CA GLU A 4 2.59 2.86 -4.74
C GLU A 4 2.38 3.64 -3.43
N GLY A 5 2.87 3.08 -2.33
CA GLY A 5 2.78 3.69 -1.01
C GLY A 5 4.08 4.40 -0.67
N TYR A 6 3.97 5.62 -0.16
CA TYR A 6 5.09 6.43 0.31
C TYR A 6 4.83 6.90 1.74
N ASP A 7 5.89 7.01 2.53
CA ASP A 7 5.88 7.94 3.65
C ASP A 7 5.79 9.38 3.10
N ALA A 8 5.07 10.27 3.79
CA ALA A 8 4.89 11.65 3.33
C ALA A 8 6.23 12.40 3.18
N GLU A 9 7.21 12.13 4.04
CA GLU A 9 8.55 12.72 3.93
C GLU A 9 9.27 12.21 2.66
N PHE A 10 9.18 10.90 2.38
CA PHE A 10 9.76 10.33 1.18
C PHE A 10 9.08 10.80 -0.10
N PHE A 11 7.78 11.05 -0.05
CA PHE A 11 7.05 11.60 -1.20
C PHE A 11 7.56 12.99 -1.60
N LEU A 12 7.96 13.81 -0.63
CA LEU A 12 8.55 15.14 -0.88
C LEU A 12 9.94 15.07 -1.54
N HIS A 13 10.64 13.95 -1.44
CA HIS A 13 11.88 13.71 -2.17
C HIS A 13 11.63 13.36 -3.65
N GLY A 14 10.37 13.28 -4.06
CA GLY A 14 9.92 13.00 -5.41
C GLY A 14 9.83 11.52 -5.71
N THR A 15 9.38 11.25 -6.92
CA THR A 15 9.18 9.91 -7.47
C THR A 15 10.18 9.69 -8.61
N ALA A 16 10.42 8.43 -9.00
CA ALA A 16 11.36 8.13 -10.10
C ALA A 16 10.95 8.78 -11.44
N VAL A 17 9.67 9.11 -11.60
CA VAL A 17 9.09 9.85 -12.72
C VAL A 17 8.18 10.95 -12.19
N PRO A 18 8.10 12.14 -12.84
CA PRO A 18 7.24 13.22 -12.36
C PRO A 18 5.76 12.85 -12.30
N LEU A 19 5.07 13.34 -11.28
CA LEU A 19 3.61 13.27 -11.19
C LEU A 19 2.96 14.27 -12.14
N THR A 20 1.79 13.90 -12.64
CA THR A 20 1.02 14.65 -13.64
C THR A 20 -0.46 14.71 -13.25
N PRO A 21 -1.28 15.54 -13.90
CA PRO A 21 -2.73 15.56 -13.68
C PRO A 21 -3.47 14.24 -14.02
N GLN A 22 -2.80 13.24 -14.60
CA GLN A 22 -3.37 11.90 -14.81
C GLN A 22 -3.19 10.99 -13.59
N ASP A 23 -2.34 11.38 -12.66
CA ASP A 23 -2.10 10.66 -11.42
C ASP A 23 -3.14 11.05 -10.36
N HIS A 24 -3.22 10.25 -9.30
CA HIS A 24 -4.13 10.49 -8.19
C HIS A 24 -3.47 10.16 -6.85
N VAL A 25 -3.55 11.08 -5.90
CA VAL A 25 -3.03 10.91 -4.54
C VAL A 25 -4.15 10.48 -3.61
N LEU A 26 -3.93 9.39 -2.88
CA LEU A 26 -4.76 8.96 -1.77
C LEU A 26 -4.06 9.31 -0.45
N ALA A 27 -4.49 10.38 0.20
CA ALA A 27 -3.96 10.80 1.49
C ALA A 27 -4.61 9.99 2.64
N LEU A 28 -3.82 9.20 3.35
CA LEU A 28 -4.25 8.46 4.53
C LEU A 28 -4.07 9.35 5.76
N THR A 29 -5.17 9.83 6.34
CA THR A 29 -5.10 10.80 7.44
C THR A 29 -5.56 10.17 8.74
N THR A 30 -4.84 10.42 9.82
CA THR A 30 -5.34 10.26 11.19
C THR A 30 -5.80 11.64 11.68
N PRO A 31 -6.38 11.79 12.88
CA PRO A 31 -6.42 13.09 13.52
C PRO A 31 -4.94 13.47 13.71
N ASP A 32 -4.48 14.38 12.86
CA ASP A 32 -3.07 14.65 12.61
C ASP A 32 -2.63 15.80 13.53
N ASP A 33 -1.53 15.59 14.26
CA ASP A 33 -0.96 16.59 15.18
C ASP A 33 -0.01 17.56 14.46
N ASP A 34 0.59 17.18 13.31
CA ASP A 34 1.60 17.99 12.60
C ASP A 34 1.15 18.54 11.23
N GLY A 35 0.16 17.90 10.59
CA GLY A 35 -0.45 18.36 9.34
C GLY A 35 0.36 18.08 8.07
N LEU A 36 1.43 17.27 8.14
CA LEU A 36 2.31 16.99 7.00
C LEU A 36 1.56 16.32 5.84
N VAL A 37 0.76 15.29 6.12
CA VAL A 37 0.02 14.55 5.10
C VAL A 37 -0.98 15.46 4.38
N GLU A 38 -1.66 16.33 5.13
CA GLU A 38 -2.58 17.31 4.55
C GLU A 38 -1.84 18.40 3.75
N GLY A 39 -0.65 18.82 4.19
CA GLY A 39 0.20 19.75 3.46
C GLY A 39 0.61 19.19 2.09
N VAL A 40 1.05 17.94 2.05
CA VAL A 40 1.39 17.24 0.80
C VAL A 40 0.17 17.10 -0.11
N ALA A 41 -0.98 16.72 0.45
CA ALA A 41 -2.24 16.60 -0.30
C ALA A 41 -2.62 17.93 -0.98
N ARG A 42 -2.51 19.05 -0.27
CA ARG A 42 -2.79 20.39 -0.82
C ARG A 42 -1.79 20.81 -1.89
N ALA A 43 -0.52 20.46 -1.74
CA ALA A 43 0.48 20.72 -2.77
C ALA A 43 0.14 19.97 -4.07
N ALA A 44 -0.27 18.71 -3.98
CA ALA A 44 -0.72 17.93 -5.13
C ALA A 44 -1.95 18.56 -5.80
N GLU A 45 -2.95 19.01 -5.01
CA GLU A 45 -4.11 19.72 -5.53
C GLU A 45 -3.72 21.00 -6.30
N ALA A 46 -2.73 21.75 -5.80
CA ALA A 46 -2.24 22.98 -6.44
C ALA A 46 -1.57 22.71 -7.80
N GLU A 47 -0.94 21.54 -7.98
CA GLU A 47 -0.37 21.08 -9.24
C GLU A 47 -1.42 20.46 -10.19
N GLY A 48 -2.70 20.47 -9.80
CA GLY A 48 -3.80 19.92 -10.60
C GLY A 48 -3.89 18.38 -10.57
N ILE A 49 -3.26 17.73 -9.60
CA ILE A 49 -3.33 16.28 -9.39
C ILE A 49 -4.62 15.96 -8.62
N GLY A 50 -5.32 14.88 -9.01
CA GLY A 50 -6.50 14.43 -8.29
C GLY A 50 -6.14 13.95 -6.89
N VAL A 51 -6.90 14.37 -5.87
CA VAL A 51 -6.66 13.97 -4.47
C VAL A 51 -7.92 13.41 -3.83
N SER A 52 -7.76 12.35 -3.05
CA SER A 52 -8.80 11.83 -2.14
C SER A 52 -8.20 11.58 -0.77
N ARG A 53 -9.00 11.80 0.27
CA ARG A 53 -8.58 11.62 1.67
C ARG A 53 -9.31 10.42 2.26
N LEU A 54 -8.58 9.56 2.94
CA LEU A 54 -9.12 8.44 3.71
C LEU A 54 -8.80 8.66 5.19
N PRO A 55 -9.75 9.15 5.99
CA PRO A 55 -9.51 9.48 7.39
C PRO A 55 -9.74 8.29 8.33
N GLU A 56 -8.97 8.23 9.42
CA GLU A 56 -9.38 7.67 10.70
C GLU A 56 -9.86 8.83 11.59
N PRO A 57 -11.17 9.00 11.83
CA PRO A 57 -11.68 10.12 12.61
C PRO A 57 -11.60 9.94 14.14
N SER A 58 -11.32 8.73 14.63
CA SER A 58 -11.31 8.43 16.06
C SER A 58 -10.07 9.00 16.73
N PRO A 59 -10.18 9.56 17.95
CA PRO A 59 -9.05 10.16 18.68
C PRO A 59 -8.16 9.08 19.32
N LEU A 60 -7.62 8.20 18.49
CA LEU A 60 -6.70 7.15 18.89
C LEU A 60 -5.26 7.69 18.86
N PRO A 61 -4.38 7.21 19.75
CA PRO A 61 -2.94 7.42 19.59
C PRO A 61 -2.50 7.01 18.17
N GLY A 62 -1.58 7.75 17.55
CA GLY A 62 -1.21 7.57 16.13
C GLY A 62 -0.92 6.11 15.73
N VAL A 63 -0.17 5.37 16.56
CA VAL A 63 0.11 3.94 16.33
C VAL A 63 -1.17 3.10 16.28
N LEU A 64 -2.13 3.37 17.15
CA LEU A 64 -3.40 2.64 17.19
C LEU A 64 -4.37 3.08 16.09
N ALA A 65 -4.29 4.34 15.64
CA ALA A 65 -5.08 4.85 14.53
C ALA A 65 -4.76 4.16 13.19
N GLN A 66 -3.56 3.60 13.04
CA GLN A 66 -3.15 2.86 11.85
C GLN A 66 -4.00 1.60 11.62
N ILE A 67 -4.38 0.88 12.67
CA ILE A 67 -5.10 -0.39 12.58
C ILE A 67 -6.45 -0.21 11.83
N PRO A 68 -7.37 0.64 12.29
CA PRO A 68 -8.62 0.87 11.59
C PRO A 68 -8.43 1.64 10.27
N LEU A 69 -7.40 2.48 10.12
CA LEU A 69 -7.07 3.14 8.86
C LEU A 69 -6.72 2.14 7.76
N VAL A 70 -5.86 1.15 8.07
CA VAL A 70 -5.53 0.05 7.15
C VAL A 70 -6.74 -0.80 6.83
N ALA A 71 -7.61 -1.09 7.81
CA ALA A 71 -8.86 -1.81 7.55
C ALA A 71 -9.75 -1.06 6.54
N ARG A 72 -9.86 0.27 6.64
CA ARG A 72 -10.59 1.08 5.65
C ARG A 72 -9.91 1.05 4.27
N LEU A 73 -8.57 1.07 4.22
CA LEU A 73 -7.84 0.96 2.97
C LEU A 73 -8.08 -0.39 2.29
N HIS A 74 -8.11 -1.49 3.05
CA HIS A 74 -8.47 -2.81 2.53
C HIS A 74 -9.89 -2.85 1.96
N LEU A 75 -10.86 -2.24 2.64
CA LEU A 75 -12.24 -2.15 2.13
C LEU A 75 -12.32 -1.34 0.82
N LEU A 76 -11.55 -0.25 0.73
CA LEU A 76 -11.45 0.52 -0.51
C LEU A 76 -10.84 -0.31 -1.65
N ALA A 77 -9.73 -1.01 -1.39
CA ALA A 77 -9.06 -1.88 -2.35
C ALA A 77 -9.99 -3.02 -2.81
N LEU A 78 -10.69 -3.67 -1.88
CA LEU A 78 -11.68 -4.71 -2.18
C LEU A 78 -12.79 -4.17 -3.09
N ARG A 79 -13.37 -3.02 -2.74
CA ARG A 79 -14.40 -2.39 -3.57
C ARG A 79 -13.87 -2.07 -4.97
N PHE A 80 -12.63 -1.60 -5.07
CA PHE A 80 -11.99 -1.26 -6.34
C PHE A 80 -11.77 -2.48 -7.23
N ALA A 81 -11.34 -3.60 -6.65
CA ALA A 81 -11.18 -4.89 -7.33
C ALA A 81 -12.52 -5.46 -7.80
N THR A 82 -13.51 -5.54 -6.90
CA THR A 82 -14.84 -6.06 -7.20
C THR A 82 -15.54 -5.25 -8.30
N THR A 83 -15.45 -3.93 -8.26
CA THR A 83 -16.03 -3.05 -9.30
C THR A 83 -15.41 -3.29 -10.68
N ARG A 84 -14.18 -3.80 -10.74
CA ARG A 84 -13.47 -4.13 -11.99
C ARG A 84 -13.56 -5.60 -12.39
N GLY A 85 -14.33 -6.41 -11.65
CA GLY A 85 -14.42 -7.85 -11.89
C GLY A 85 -13.10 -8.59 -11.64
N GLN A 86 -12.21 -8.02 -10.81
CA GLN A 86 -10.93 -8.64 -10.45
C GLN A 86 -11.12 -9.48 -9.19
N ASN A 87 -10.55 -10.69 -9.16
CA ASN A 87 -10.53 -11.52 -7.96
C ASN A 87 -9.39 -11.04 -7.02
N PRO A 88 -9.69 -10.43 -5.86
CA PRO A 88 -8.66 -10.00 -4.93
C PRO A 88 -7.89 -11.16 -4.29
N ASP A 89 -8.39 -12.40 -4.38
CA ASP A 89 -7.72 -13.60 -3.87
C ASP A 89 -6.76 -14.22 -4.90
N THR A 90 -6.61 -13.62 -6.09
CA THR A 90 -5.72 -14.12 -7.15
C THR A 90 -4.97 -12.95 -7.79
N VAL A 91 -3.90 -12.50 -7.12
CA VAL A 91 -3.15 -11.28 -7.49
C VAL A 91 -1.73 -11.53 -8.00
N ILE A 92 -1.20 -12.73 -7.81
CA ILE A 92 0.08 -13.18 -8.37
C ILE A 92 -0.28 -14.14 -9.50
N THR A 93 0.04 -13.78 -10.75
CA THR A 93 -0.45 -14.50 -11.94
C THR A 93 0.61 -14.63 -13.02
N GLY A 94 0.41 -15.58 -13.93
CA GLY A 94 1.31 -15.82 -15.06
C GLY A 94 2.69 -16.24 -14.58
N HIS A 95 3.75 -15.67 -15.17
CA HIS A 95 5.13 -16.00 -14.80
C HIS A 95 5.52 -15.57 -13.38
N TRP A 96 4.77 -14.66 -12.75
CA TRP A 96 5.01 -14.28 -11.35
C TRP A 96 4.54 -15.36 -10.36
N ASP A 97 3.66 -16.26 -10.80
CA ASP A 97 3.18 -17.40 -10.00
C ASP A 97 4.01 -18.69 -10.25
N ASP A 98 5.20 -18.57 -10.87
CA ASP A 98 6.07 -19.73 -11.10
C ASP A 98 6.59 -20.26 -9.75
N PRO A 99 6.26 -21.51 -9.35
CA PRO A 99 6.75 -22.09 -8.10
C PRO A 99 8.27 -22.11 -7.99
N LYS A 100 8.98 -22.12 -9.13
CA LYS A 100 10.44 -22.02 -9.14
C LYS A 100 10.91 -20.68 -8.59
N LEU A 101 10.25 -19.57 -8.90
CA LEU A 101 10.62 -18.26 -8.35
C LEU A 101 10.54 -18.26 -6.82
N TRP A 102 9.48 -18.85 -6.26
CA TRP A 102 9.31 -18.99 -4.80
C TRP A 102 10.33 -19.92 -4.13
N SER A 103 10.91 -20.85 -4.90
CA SER A 103 11.94 -21.77 -4.42
C SER A 103 13.35 -21.15 -4.38
N ILE A 104 13.60 -20.04 -5.08
CA ILE A 104 14.90 -19.35 -5.11
C ILE A 104 15.17 -18.76 -3.72
N GLY A 105 15.92 -19.46 -2.88
CA GLY A 105 16.24 -19.05 -1.51
C GLY A 105 15.39 -19.71 -0.42
N SER A 106 14.47 -20.60 -0.78
CA SER A 106 13.83 -21.46 0.21
C SER A 106 14.89 -22.37 0.87
N PRO A 107 14.83 -22.57 2.20
CA PRO A 107 15.76 -23.47 2.87
C PRO A 107 15.67 -24.86 2.25
N VAL A 108 16.83 -25.43 1.90
CA VAL A 108 16.88 -26.85 1.49
C VAL A 108 16.43 -27.65 2.69
N ALA A 109 15.38 -28.46 2.53
CA ALA A 109 14.95 -29.37 3.58
C ALA A 109 16.13 -30.29 3.94
N GLU A 110 16.76 -30.02 5.07
CA GLU A 110 17.86 -30.83 5.57
C GLU A 110 17.28 -32.21 5.91
N ARG A 111 17.77 -33.25 5.24
CA ARG A 111 17.33 -34.62 5.52
C ARG A 111 17.73 -34.93 6.96
N PRO A 112 16.79 -35.29 7.86
CA PRO A 112 17.15 -35.63 9.23
C PRO A 112 18.17 -36.78 9.22
N PRO A 113 19.16 -36.75 10.13
CA PRO A 113 20.16 -37.82 10.20
C PRO A 113 19.47 -39.17 10.43
N ALA A 114 19.97 -40.21 9.79
CA ALA A 114 19.46 -41.57 9.97
C ALA A 114 19.55 -41.96 11.46
N PRO A 115 18.52 -42.63 12.02
CA PRO A 115 18.54 -43.04 13.42
C PRO A 115 19.74 -43.96 13.67
N THR A 116 20.56 -43.63 14.68
CA THR A 116 21.62 -44.51 15.17
C THR A 116 20.99 -45.71 15.87
N ALA A 117 21.40 -46.90 15.45
CA ALA A 117 20.99 -48.20 16.02
C ALA A 117 21.53 -48.41 17.44
#